data_AF-A0A8J4AND6-F1
#
_entry.id   AF-A0A8J4AND6-F1
#
_cell.length_a   1.000
_cell.length_b   1.000
_cell.length_c   1.000
_cell.angle_alpha   90.00
_cell.angle_beta   90.00
_cell.angle_gamma   90.00
#
_symmetry.space_group_name_H-M   'P 1'
#
loop_
_entity.id
_entity.type
_entity.pdbx_description
1 polymer ?
#
loop_
_entity_poly.entity_id
_entity_poly.type
_entity_poly.pdbx_seq_one_letter_code
_entity_poly.pdbx_strand_id
1 'polypeptide(L)'
;MLGTGDDPGTEGDPMTRVGRLGTVVVLLAALAGCGAQQHRPTTGELMSRYFRSTHVRHDLYAGATSADRLAQFAAEGGPEAIVASMFSVYECIDADYLEQQREEERYRTYAGACPTADAQRRAERFAGRDGTVYTRRILIEHHDGSLDLGTVYVPKRRHGGTELVDRDGGEYRSLDDFRQHNATLHGDDWIVTLQQITSVPGHGRIVTVTGHTAPDRRPWLYAGIALALLVLAGAALLVVRAVRRRRTPDPLLERWSA
;
A
#
# COMPACT_ATOMS: atom_id res chain seq x y z
N MET A 1 21.83 -95.13 -23.16
CA MET A 1 21.52 -93.80 -23.76
C MET A 1 21.51 -92.82 -22.59
N LEU A 2 22.61 -92.10 -22.32
CA LEU A 2 23.01 -90.81 -22.96
C LEU A 2 21.87 -89.79 -22.84
N GLY A 3 21.95 -88.62 -22.19
CA GLY A 3 22.99 -87.86 -21.47
C GLY A 3 22.28 -86.66 -20.80
N THR A 4 22.63 -86.26 -19.57
CA THR A 4 23.40 -85.02 -19.23
C THR A 4 23.01 -83.75 -19.98
N GLY A 5 22.57 -82.74 -19.22
CA GLY A 5 22.37 -81.37 -19.67
C GLY A 5 21.95 -80.45 -18.52
N ASP A 6 22.82 -80.28 -17.53
CA ASP A 6 22.87 -79.08 -16.69
C ASP A 6 23.45 -77.93 -17.53
N ASP A 7 22.84 -76.73 -17.46
CA ASP A 7 23.63 -75.50 -17.36
C ASP A 7 22.79 -74.33 -16.77
N PRO A 8 23.44 -73.40 -16.03
CA PRO A 8 22.82 -72.44 -15.12
C PRO A 8 22.74 -71.01 -15.70
N GLY A 9 22.16 -70.10 -14.92
CA GLY A 9 22.53 -68.69 -14.93
C GLY A 9 21.48 -67.76 -15.52
N THR A 10 20.72 -67.11 -14.63
CA THR A 10 20.22 -65.77 -14.94
C THR A 10 20.67 -64.84 -13.84
N GLU A 11 21.79 -64.22 -14.18
CA GLU A 11 22.45 -63.08 -13.57
C GLU A 11 21.45 -61.96 -13.23
N GLY A 12 21.66 -61.35 -12.08
CA GLY A 12 20.81 -60.31 -11.54
C GLY A 12 20.82 -59.03 -12.38
N ASP A 13 19.64 -58.42 -12.44
CA ASP A 13 19.45 -57.10 -13.02
C ASP A 13 19.25 -56.07 -11.88
N PRO A 14 20.28 -55.35 -11.42
CA PRO A 14 20.10 -54.20 -10.53
C PRO A 14 19.72 -52.98 -11.37
N MET A 15 18.56 -53.04 -12.05
CA MET A 15 18.02 -51.91 -12.78
C MET A 15 17.46 -50.87 -11.79
N THR A 16 18.28 -49.85 -11.53
CA THR A 16 17.86 -48.44 -11.45
C THR A 16 16.76 -48.10 -10.44
N ARG A 17 17.10 -48.03 -9.14
CA ARG A 17 16.41 -47.12 -8.20
C ARG A 17 17.03 -45.72 -8.28
N VAL A 18 16.83 -45.02 -9.39
CA VAL A 18 17.05 -43.58 -9.48
C VAL A 18 15.76 -42.98 -10.01
N GLY A 19 15.08 -42.18 -9.19
CA GLY A 19 14.00 -41.33 -9.68
C GLY A 19 12.74 -41.32 -8.85
N ARG A 20 12.80 -40.95 -7.57
CA ARG A 20 11.63 -40.46 -6.81
C ARG A 20 12.05 -39.43 -5.75
N LEU A 21 12.54 -38.28 -6.17
CA LEU A 21 12.75 -37.12 -5.28
C LEU A 21 12.41 -35.76 -5.95
N GLY A 22 11.89 -35.77 -7.18
CA GLY A 22 11.69 -34.53 -7.96
C GLY A 22 10.28 -33.92 -7.95
N THR A 23 9.30 -34.49 -7.26
CA THR A 23 7.87 -34.21 -7.53
C THR A 23 7.12 -33.52 -6.39
N VAL A 24 7.81 -32.92 -5.41
CA VAL A 24 7.15 -32.23 -4.28
C VAL A 24 7.19 -30.69 -4.41
N VAL A 25 8.11 -30.13 -5.21
CA VAL A 25 8.32 -28.67 -5.27
C VAL A 25 7.28 -27.93 -6.15
N VAL A 26 6.66 -28.61 -7.13
CA VAL A 26 5.73 -27.96 -8.08
C VAL A 26 4.34 -27.70 -7.48
N LEU A 27 3.90 -28.49 -6.50
CA LEU A 27 2.53 -28.38 -5.96
C LEU A 27 2.35 -27.17 -5.01
N LEU A 28 3.40 -26.71 -4.34
CA LEU A 28 3.34 -25.56 -3.41
C LEU A 28 3.25 -24.20 -4.15
N ALA A 29 3.71 -24.12 -5.40
CA ALA A 29 3.63 -22.89 -6.20
C ALA A 29 2.20 -22.60 -6.69
N ALA A 30 1.35 -23.62 -6.85
CA ALA A 30 -0.01 -23.48 -7.36
C ALA A 30 -1.01 -22.94 -6.33
N LEU A 31 -0.74 -23.05 -5.03
CA LEU A 31 -1.63 -22.59 -3.96
C LEU A 31 -1.46 -21.10 -3.60
N ALA A 32 -0.46 -20.41 -4.16
CA ALA A 32 -0.20 -19.00 -3.88
C ALA A 32 -1.06 -18.01 -4.71
N GLY A 33 -1.91 -18.52 -5.62
CA GLY A 33 -2.57 -17.69 -6.66
C GLY A 33 -4.03 -17.30 -6.42
N CYS A 34 -4.71 -17.80 -5.40
CA CYS A 34 -6.14 -17.53 -5.19
C CYS A 34 -6.37 -16.33 -4.26
N GLY A 35 -5.87 -15.16 -4.63
CA GLY A 35 -6.37 -13.89 -4.09
C GLY A 35 -7.45 -13.39 -5.03
N ALA A 36 -8.73 -13.46 -4.62
CA ALA A 36 -9.81 -12.83 -5.38
C ALA A 36 -9.43 -11.37 -5.62
N GLN A 37 -9.41 -10.96 -6.89
CA GLN A 37 -9.03 -9.62 -7.28
C GLN A 37 -10.07 -8.65 -6.70
N GLN A 38 -9.77 -8.03 -5.56
CA GLN A 38 -10.63 -7.01 -4.96
C GLN A 38 -10.89 -5.94 -6.01
N HIS A 39 -12.17 -5.67 -6.26
CA HIS A 39 -12.60 -4.64 -7.19
C HIS A 39 -12.05 -3.30 -6.71
N ARG A 40 -11.23 -2.65 -7.55
CA ARG A 40 -10.67 -1.32 -7.24
C ARG A 40 -11.65 -0.27 -7.75
N PRO A 41 -12.30 0.51 -6.87
CA PRO A 41 -13.21 1.53 -7.30
C PRO A 41 -12.44 2.63 -8.04
N THR A 42 -13.09 3.19 -9.04
CA THR A 42 -12.60 4.37 -9.77
C THR A 42 -12.95 5.66 -9.01
N THR A 43 -12.26 6.75 -9.34
CA THR A 43 -12.60 8.09 -8.81
C THR A 43 -14.05 8.45 -9.09
N GLY A 44 -14.56 8.14 -10.30
CA GLY A 44 -15.94 8.42 -10.67
C GLY A 44 -16.96 7.65 -9.83
N GLU A 45 -16.69 6.38 -9.53
CA GLU A 45 -17.57 5.55 -8.69
C GLU A 45 -17.62 6.05 -7.24
N LEU A 46 -16.46 6.40 -6.65
CA LEU A 46 -16.41 6.96 -5.29
C LEU A 46 -17.10 8.31 -5.20
N MET A 47 -16.82 9.21 -6.14
CA MET A 47 -17.48 10.52 -6.18
C MET A 47 -18.98 10.38 -6.41
N SER A 48 -19.42 9.47 -7.29
CA SER A 48 -20.84 9.23 -7.50
C SER A 48 -21.53 8.71 -6.24
N ARG A 49 -20.87 7.86 -5.45
CA ARG A 49 -21.38 7.42 -4.15
C ARG A 49 -21.44 8.56 -3.13
N TYR A 50 -20.40 9.38 -3.04
CA TYR A 50 -20.40 10.58 -2.19
C TYR A 50 -21.54 11.55 -2.53
N PHE A 51 -21.82 11.78 -3.81
CA PHE A 51 -22.89 12.68 -4.22
C PHE A 51 -24.30 12.14 -3.92
N ARG A 52 -24.47 10.81 -3.82
CA ARG A 52 -25.77 10.18 -3.55
C ARG A 52 -25.98 9.81 -2.08
N SER A 53 -24.91 9.68 -1.29
CA SER A 53 -24.97 9.26 0.10
C SER A 53 -25.43 10.41 1.00
N THR A 54 -26.41 10.14 1.86
CA THR A 54 -26.82 11.02 2.98
C THR A 54 -26.04 10.72 4.26
N HIS A 55 -25.18 9.70 4.25
CA HIS A 55 -24.43 9.22 5.40
C HIS A 55 -22.93 9.28 5.10
N VAL A 56 -22.40 10.49 5.06
CA VAL A 56 -20.96 10.74 4.99
C VAL A 56 -20.52 11.32 6.33
N ARG A 57 -19.49 10.74 6.94
CA ARG A 57 -18.92 11.26 8.20
C ARG A 57 -18.20 12.58 7.91
N HIS A 58 -18.26 13.53 8.85
CA HIS A 58 -17.63 14.86 8.74
C HIS A 58 -17.98 15.65 7.48
N ASP A 59 -19.16 15.39 6.91
CA ASP A 59 -19.61 16.04 5.69
C ASP A 59 -19.90 17.54 5.89
N LEU A 60 -19.70 18.31 4.83
CA LEU A 60 -20.07 19.72 4.75
C LEU A 60 -21.52 19.91 4.26
N TYR A 61 -22.05 18.92 3.55
CA TYR A 61 -23.34 19.01 2.88
C TYR A 61 -24.36 18.10 3.59
N ALA A 62 -25.08 18.65 4.55
CA ALA A 62 -26.10 17.91 5.29
C ALA A 62 -27.46 18.02 4.57
N GLY A 63 -27.72 17.12 3.61
CA GLY A 63 -29.05 16.91 3.04
C GLY A 63 -29.82 15.84 3.80
N ALA A 64 -31.09 16.09 4.16
CA ALA A 64 -31.94 15.08 4.80
C ALA A 64 -32.23 13.91 3.86
N THR A 65 -32.30 14.18 2.56
CA THR A 65 -32.44 13.18 1.50
C THR A 65 -31.35 13.34 0.43
N SER A 66 -31.19 12.31 -0.41
CA SER A 66 -30.30 12.38 -1.58
C SER A 66 -30.73 13.47 -2.57
N ALA A 67 -32.03 13.74 -2.69
CA ALA A 67 -32.55 14.81 -3.53
C ALA A 67 -32.17 16.20 -2.97
N ASP A 68 -32.32 16.42 -1.67
CA ASP A 68 -31.93 17.68 -1.01
C ASP A 68 -30.44 17.94 -1.17
N ARG A 69 -29.64 16.89 -1.01
CA ARG A 69 -28.19 16.94 -1.19
C ARG A 69 -27.80 17.33 -2.62
N LEU A 70 -28.42 16.71 -3.63
CA LEU A 70 -28.21 17.07 -5.03
C LEU A 70 -28.65 18.51 -5.33
N ALA A 71 -29.75 18.97 -4.73
CA ALA A 71 -30.19 20.36 -4.84
C ALA A 71 -29.18 21.33 -4.21
N GLN A 72 -28.62 20.99 -3.04
CA GLN A 72 -27.56 21.77 -2.41
C GLN A 72 -26.31 21.82 -3.30
N PHE A 73 -25.88 20.69 -3.88
CA PHE A 73 -24.77 20.70 -4.83
C PHE A 73 -25.06 21.55 -6.06
N ALA A 74 -26.27 21.49 -6.60
CA ALA A 74 -26.67 22.33 -7.73
C ALA A 74 -26.61 23.83 -7.38
N ALA A 75 -27.02 24.21 -6.17
CA ALA A 75 -26.93 25.59 -5.68
C ALA A 75 -25.48 26.09 -5.55
N GLU A 76 -24.54 25.20 -5.22
CA GLU A 76 -23.10 25.48 -5.08
C GLU A 76 -22.34 25.42 -6.43
N GLY A 77 -23.04 25.30 -7.56
CA GLY A 77 -22.44 25.27 -8.90
C GLY A 77 -22.26 23.87 -9.50
N GLY A 78 -22.85 22.85 -8.88
CA GLY A 78 -22.90 21.48 -9.37
C GLY A 78 -21.71 20.60 -8.97
N PRO A 79 -21.70 19.32 -9.38
CA PRO A 79 -20.70 18.35 -8.95
C PRO A 79 -19.24 18.77 -9.19
N GLU A 80 -18.96 19.46 -10.30
CA GLU A 80 -17.61 19.91 -10.65
C GLU A 80 -17.11 21.00 -9.69
N ALA A 81 -17.97 21.97 -9.34
CA ALA A 81 -17.65 23.01 -8.36
C ALA A 81 -17.41 22.41 -6.97
N ILE A 82 -18.21 21.42 -6.58
CA ILE A 82 -18.03 20.69 -5.33
C ILE A 82 -16.70 19.94 -5.31
N VAL A 83 -16.36 19.22 -6.38
CA VAL A 83 -15.06 18.51 -6.49
C VAL A 83 -13.90 19.51 -6.39
N ALA A 84 -14.00 20.65 -7.09
CA ALA A 84 -12.98 21.69 -7.05
C ALA A 84 -12.83 22.28 -5.64
N SER A 85 -13.93 22.60 -4.98
CA SER A 85 -13.94 23.12 -3.60
C SER A 85 -13.39 22.07 -2.62
N MET A 86 -13.82 20.82 -2.72
CA MET A 86 -13.43 19.75 -1.80
C MET A 86 -11.92 19.51 -1.80
N PHE A 87 -11.27 19.55 -2.97
CA PHE A 87 -9.82 19.32 -3.09
C PHE A 87 -8.97 20.60 -3.09
N SER A 88 -9.62 21.76 -2.96
CA SER A 88 -8.93 23.05 -2.74
C SER A 88 -8.22 23.08 -1.39
N VAL A 89 -7.38 24.09 -1.21
CA VAL A 89 -6.70 24.37 0.07
C VAL A 89 -7.27 25.65 0.63
N TYR A 90 -7.51 25.65 1.93
CA TYR A 90 -7.99 26.81 2.66
C TYR A 90 -6.98 27.14 3.74
N GLU A 91 -6.62 28.41 3.90
CA GLU A 91 -5.79 28.82 5.04
C GLU A 91 -6.56 28.54 6.34
N CYS A 92 -5.89 27.90 7.31
CA CYS A 92 -6.45 27.79 8.65
C CYS A 92 -6.36 29.18 9.29
N ILE A 93 -7.52 29.77 9.54
CA ILE A 93 -7.67 31.03 10.25
C ILE A 93 -8.17 30.68 11.65
N ASP A 94 -7.47 31.18 12.67
CA ASP A 94 -7.82 30.91 14.07
C ASP A 94 -9.27 31.32 14.37
N ALA A 95 -9.99 30.49 15.12
CA ALA A 95 -11.36 30.76 15.51
C ALA A 95 -11.46 32.07 16.31
N ASP A 96 -10.47 32.34 17.16
CA ASP A 96 -10.41 33.59 17.95
C ASP A 96 -10.33 34.83 17.05
N TYR A 97 -9.66 34.70 15.89
CA TYR A 97 -9.60 35.77 14.89
C TYR A 97 -10.95 35.97 14.19
N LEU A 98 -11.67 34.88 13.90
CA LEU A 98 -13.00 34.93 13.28
C LEU A 98 -14.07 35.49 14.23
N GLU A 99 -14.01 35.14 15.52
CA GLU A 99 -14.91 35.67 16.56
C GLU A 99 -14.76 37.19 16.71
N GLN A 100 -13.53 37.71 16.65
CA GLN A 100 -13.27 39.16 16.74
C GLN A 100 -13.83 39.95 15.54
N GLN A 101 -13.92 39.34 14.36
CA GLN A 101 -14.32 40.04 13.13
C GLN A 101 -15.84 40.29 13.02
N ARG A 102 -16.71 39.71 13.87
CA ARG A 102 -18.18 39.69 13.65
C ARG A 102 -18.59 39.17 12.26
N GLU A 103 -17.68 38.49 11.55
CA GLU A 103 -17.88 37.91 10.22
C GLU A 103 -18.03 36.37 10.29
N GLU A 104 -18.41 35.87 11.47
CA GLU A 104 -18.44 34.46 11.85
C GLU A 104 -19.25 33.59 10.87
N GLU A 105 -20.40 34.07 10.39
CA GLU A 105 -21.25 33.32 9.45
C GLU A 105 -20.68 33.23 8.04
N ARG A 106 -20.01 34.29 7.56
CA ARG A 106 -19.45 34.29 6.20
C ARG A 106 -18.23 33.38 6.13
N TYR A 107 -17.37 33.41 7.15
CA TYR A 107 -16.13 32.63 7.14
C TYR A 107 -16.28 31.21 7.65
N ARG A 108 -17.35 30.85 8.40
CA ARG A 108 -17.62 29.45 8.78
C ARG A 108 -17.67 28.50 7.57
N THR A 109 -18.16 29.00 6.43
CA THR A 109 -18.25 28.21 5.18
C THR A 109 -16.88 28.04 4.49
N TYR A 110 -15.92 28.95 4.73
CA TYR A 110 -14.63 28.99 4.01
C TYR A 110 -13.41 28.67 4.88
N ALA A 111 -13.52 28.76 6.20
CA ALA A 111 -12.48 28.35 7.13
C ALA A 111 -12.52 26.83 7.23
N GLY A 112 -11.51 26.17 6.67
CA GLY A 112 -11.28 24.76 6.96
C GLY A 112 -11.13 24.58 8.48
N ALA A 113 -11.74 23.54 9.04
CA ALA A 113 -11.59 23.23 10.46
C ALA A 113 -10.10 23.18 10.80
N CYS A 114 -9.64 24.14 11.61
CA CYS A 114 -8.23 24.24 11.98
C CYS A 114 -7.75 22.96 12.69
N PRO A 115 -6.44 22.70 12.67
CA PRO A 115 -5.87 21.52 13.32
C PRO A 115 -6.29 21.36 14.79
N THR A 116 -6.40 20.10 15.22
CA THR A 116 -6.42 19.77 16.65
C THR A 116 -5.16 20.32 17.32
N ALA A 117 -5.15 20.50 18.64
CA ALA A 117 -3.97 21.05 19.33
C ALA A 117 -2.68 20.28 19.01
N ASP A 118 -2.74 18.95 18.82
CA ASP A 118 -1.59 18.12 18.51
C ASP A 118 -1.13 18.30 17.06
N ALA A 119 -2.05 18.24 16.11
CA ALA A 119 -1.78 18.50 14.70
C ALA A 119 -1.30 19.95 14.47
N GLN A 120 -1.83 20.92 15.22
CA GLN A 120 -1.43 22.33 15.19
C GLN A 120 0.05 22.47 15.60
N ARG A 121 0.43 21.91 16.75
CA ARG A 121 1.82 21.96 17.23
C ARG A 121 2.81 21.35 16.24
N ARG A 122 2.40 20.32 15.49
CA ARG A 122 3.21 19.67 14.45
C ARG A 122 3.31 20.54 13.21
N ALA A 123 2.16 21.01 12.71
CA ALA A 123 2.07 21.89 11.56
C ALA A 123 2.88 23.18 11.75
N GLU A 124 2.72 23.87 12.89
CA GLU A 124 3.47 25.08 13.23
C GLU A 124 4.98 24.84 13.36
N ARG A 125 5.37 23.70 13.94
CA ARG A 125 6.79 23.32 14.03
C ARG A 125 7.42 23.18 12.64
N PHE A 126 6.71 22.58 11.68
CA PHE A 126 7.20 22.47 10.31
C PHE A 126 7.20 23.82 9.59
N ALA A 127 6.08 24.56 9.68
CA ALA A 127 5.84 25.82 8.98
C ALA A 127 6.81 26.93 9.44
N GLY A 128 7.14 26.94 10.74
CA GLY A 128 7.92 27.98 11.39
C GLY A 128 7.13 29.26 11.62
N ARG A 129 7.77 30.26 12.24
CA ARG A 129 7.12 31.49 12.73
C ARG A 129 6.37 32.29 11.66
N ASP A 130 6.85 32.26 10.41
CA ASP A 130 6.27 32.99 9.29
C ASP A 130 5.66 32.04 8.25
N GLY A 131 5.42 30.77 8.61
CA GLY A 131 4.76 29.80 7.75
C GLY A 131 3.24 29.89 7.84
N THR A 132 2.57 29.16 6.95
CA THR A 132 1.11 29.10 6.88
C THR A 132 0.66 27.65 6.96
N VAL A 133 -0.43 27.40 7.68
CA VAL A 133 -1.05 26.08 7.71
C VAL A 133 -2.31 26.11 6.85
N TYR A 134 -2.36 25.23 5.86
CA TYR A 134 -3.54 25.06 5.03
C TYR A 134 -4.31 23.80 5.43
N THR A 135 -5.60 23.78 5.17
CA THR A 135 -6.50 22.65 5.36
C THR A 135 -6.95 22.13 4.00
N ARG A 136 -7.01 20.81 3.85
CA ARG A 136 -7.49 20.12 2.65
C ARG A 136 -8.39 18.95 3.04
N ARG A 137 -9.38 18.64 2.22
CA ARG A 137 -10.20 17.45 2.40
C ARG A 137 -9.73 16.29 1.52
N ILE A 138 -9.97 15.09 2.02
CA ILE A 138 -9.83 13.83 1.30
C ILE A 138 -11.11 13.03 1.48
N LEU A 139 -11.57 12.37 0.43
CA LEU A 139 -12.73 11.47 0.55
C LEU A 139 -12.19 10.07 0.83
N ILE A 140 -12.68 9.45 1.89
CA ILE A 140 -12.29 8.11 2.32
C ILE A 140 -13.53 7.23 2.21
N GLU A 141 -13.41 6.09 1.53
CA GLU A 141 -14.29 4.95 1.71
C GLU A 141 -13.59 3.96 2.64
N HIS A 142 -14.23 3.61 3.75
CA HIS A 142 -13.73 2.59 4.65
C HIS A 142 -14.07 1.18 4.15
N HIS A 143 -13.36 0.18 4.66
CA HIS A 143 -13.62 -1.23 4.34
C HIS A 143 -15.07 -1.70 4.60
N ASP A 144 -15.81 -1.02 5.49
CA ASP A 144 -17.23 -1.28 5.79
C ASP A 144 -18.19 -0.63 4.75
N GLY A 145 -17.64 0.06 3.74
CA GLY A 145 -18.38 0.79 2.71
C GLY A 145 -18.86 2.17 3.14
N SER A 146 -18.59 2.60 4.37
CA SER A 146 -18.94 3.95 4.83
C SER A 146 -18.01 5.00 4.25
N LEU A 147 -18.56 6.20 4.02
CA LEU A 147 -17.80 7.34 3.50
C LEU A 147 -17.47 8.32 4.62
N ASP A 148 -16.26 8.88 4.60
CA ASP A 148 -15.79 9.94 5.49
C ASP A 148 -15.11 11.04 4.67
N LEU A 149 -15.47 12.29 4.96
CA LEU A 149 -14.79 13.46 4.41
C LEU A 149 -13.68 13.89 5.38
N GLY A 150 -12.56 13.18 5.31
CA GLY A 150 -11.39 13.41 6.14
C GLY A 150 -10.73 14.77 5.91
N THR A 151 -10.02 15.26 6.92
CA THR A 151 -9.24 16.49 6.86
C THR A 151 -7.77 16.18 7.05
N VAL A 152 -6.95 16.79 6.20
CA VAL A 152 -5.49 16.81 6.34
C VAL A 152 -5.00 18.26 6.28
N TYR A 153 -3.86 18.51 6.89
CA TYR A 153 -3.25 19.82 6.96
C TYR A 153 -1.98 19.85 6.14
N VAL A 154 -1.73 20.99 5.49
CA VAL A 154 -0.58 21.20 4.63
C VAL A 154 0.17 22.42 5.16
N PRO A 155 1.06 22.25 6.16
CA PRO A 155 1.93 23.33 6.58
C PRO A 155 2.92 23.69 5.47
N LYS A 156 3.11 24.98 5.23
CA LYS A 156 4.00 25.55 4.23
C LYS A 156 4.94 26.55 4.88
N ARG A 157 6.24 26.40 4.65
CA ARG A 157 7.23 27.40 5.10
C ARG A 157 7.22 28.62 4.19
N ARG A 158 7.62 29.77 4.73
CA ARG A 158 7.79 31.03 3.97
C ARG A 158 8.66 30.90 2.72
N HIS A 159 9.78 30.17 2.83
CA HIS A 159 10.75 29.97 1.73
C HIS A 159 10.45 28.74 0.86
N GLY A 160 9.24 28.17 0.97
CA GLY A 160 8.84 26.97 0.26
C GLY A 160 9.10 25.69 1.05
N GLY A 161 8.61 24.57 0.51
CA GLY A 161 8.52 23.31 1.23
C GLY A 161 7.16 23.18 1.92
N THR A 162 6.59 22.00 1.77
CA THR A 162 5.27 21.62 2.25
C THR A 162 5.36 20.21 2.83
N GLU A 163 4.64 19.97 3.90
CA GLU A 163 4.44 18.64 4.47
C GLU A 163 2.95 18.36 4.56
N LEU A 164 2.57 17.13 4.84
CA LEU A 164 1.22 16.71 5.16
C LEU A 164 1.18 16.35 6.64
N VAL A 165 0.17 16.86 7.36
CA VAL A 165 -0.09 16.50 8.75
C VAL A 165 -1.52 15.98 8.84
N ASP A 166 -1.75 14.81 9.44
CA ASP A 166 -3.10 14.30 9.65
C ASP A 166 -3.75 14.86 10.93
N ARG A 167 -5.00 14.46 11.20
CA ARG A 167 -5.77 14.91 12.37
C ARG A 167 -5.14 14.55 13.71
N ASP A 168 -4.34 13.49 13.75
CA ASP A 168 -3.70 12.96 14.96
C ASP A 168 -2.23 13.45 15.09
N GLY A 169 -1.78 14.29 14.15
CA GLY A 169 -0.44 14.87 14.14
C GLY A 169 0.64 13.99 13.52
N GLY A 170 0.26 12.94 12.77
CA GLY A 170 1.19 12.20 11.92
C GLY A 170 1.73 13.09 10.80
N GLU A 171 3.04 13.00 10.51
CA GLU A 171 3.77 13.85 9.56
C GLU A 171 4.20 13.04 8.33
N TYR A 172 3.93 13.54 7.13
CA TYR A 172 4.17 12.82 5.87
C TYR A 172 4.62 13.75 4.74
N ARG A 173 5.58 13.30 3.94
CA ARG A 173 6.17 14.11 2.86
C ARG A 173 5.40 14.04 1.54
N SER A 174 4.61 12.99 1.35
CA SER A 174 3.90 12.72 0.10
C SER A 174 2.67 11.83 0.33
N LEU A 175 1.84 11.65 -0.70
CA LEU A 175 0.71 10.72 -0.65
C LEU A 175 1.16 9.27 -0.43
N ASP A 176 2.28 8.84 -1.01
CA ASP A 176 2.79 7.48 -0.80
C ASP A 176 3.37 7.30 0.60
N ASP A 177 3.98 8.34 1.16
CA ASP A 177 4.46 8.34 2.54
C ASP A 177 3.30 8.28 3.54
N PHE A 178 2.23 9.06 3.28
CA PHE A 178 0.97 8.98 4.02
C PHE A 178 0.41 7.56 4.04
N ARG A 179 0.31 6.93 2.87
CA ARG A 179 -0.23 5.56 2.76
C ARG A 179 0.67 4.49 3.37
N GLN A 180 1.97 4.73 3.53
CA GLN A 180 2.88 3.75 4.12
C GLN A 180 2.91 3.81 5.64
N HIS A 181 2.68 4.99 6.22
CA HIS A 181 2.98 5.25 7.62
C HIS A 181 1.78 5.77 8.42
N ASN A 182 0.64 6.04 7.79
CA ASN A 182 -0.56 6.46 8.50
C ASN A 182 -1.18 5.30 9.29
N ALA A 183 -1.39 5.52 10.59
CA ALA A 183 -1.87 4.51 11.51
C ALA A 183 -3.41 4.39 11.55
N THR A 184 -4.14 5.31 10.90
CA THR A 184 -5.60 5.38 10.99
C THR A 184 -6.32 4.69 9.84
N LEU A 185 -5.68 4.59 8.67
CA LEU A 185 -6.26 3.99 7.48
C LEU A 185 -5.83 2.53 7.30
N HIS A 186 -6.80 1.70 6.92
CA HIS A 186 -6.57 0.30 6.59
C HIS A 186 -6.16 0.11 5.12
N GLY A 187 -5.60 -1.05 4.80
CA GLY A 187 -5.22 -1.41 3.43
C GLY A 187 -6.40 -1.53 2.47
N ASP A 188 -7.58 -1.85 3.01
CA ASP A 188 -8.84 -2.00 2.25
C ASP A 188 -9.64 -0.70 2.14
N ASP A 189 -9.20 0.38 2.81
CA ASP A 189 -9.81 1.70 2.65
C ASP A 189 -9.39 2.29 1.28
N TRP A 190 -10.22 3.15 0.71
CA TRP A 190 -9.95 3.88 -0.53
C TRP A 190 -9.98 5.38 -0.29
N ILE A 191 -8.97 6.09 -0.81
CA ILE A 191 -8.87 7.54 -0.70
C ILE A 191 -9.01 8.14 -2.10
N VAL A 192 -9.90 9.11 -2.25
CA VAL A 192 -9.87 10.07 -3.36
C VAL A 192 -9.21 11.36 -2.89
N THR A 193 -8.13 11.77 -3.55
CA THR A 193 -7.36 12.97 -3.21
C THR A 193 -6.52 13.44 -4.40
N LEU A 194 -5.76 14.51 -4.23
CA LEU A 194 -4.77 14.95 -5.22
C LEU A 194 -3.53 14.06 -5.19
N GLN A 195 -3.00 13.73 -6.37
CA GLN A 195 -1.75 13.00 -6.49
C GLN A 195 -0.60 13.73 -5.77
N GLN A 196 -0.59 15.06 -5.83
CA GLN A 196 0.31 15.93 -5.09
C GLN A 196 -0.44 16.52 -3.89
N ILE A 197 -0.73 15.69 -2.89
CA ILE A 197 -1.54 16.03 -1.71
C ILE A 197 -0.94 17.16 -0.84
N THR A 198 0.31 17.56 -1.05
CA THR A 198 0.96 18.69 -0.37
C THR A 198 1.03 19.97 -1.22
N SER A 199 0.51 19.94 -2.46
CA SER A 199 0.53 21.10 -3.37
C SER A 199 -0.34 22.25 -2.85
N VAL A 200 0.21 23.47 -2.88
CA VAL A 200 -0.44 24.75 -2.55
C VAL A 200 -0.17 25.71 -3.72
N PRO A 201 -1.20 26.25 -4.42
CA PRO A 201 -2.59 26.41 -4.01
C PRO A 201 -3.52 25.23 -4.34
N GLY A 202 -2.97 24.03 -4.58
CA GLY A 202 -3.77 22.82 -4.66
C GLY A 202 -4.27 22.40 -6.02
N HIS A 203 -3.51 22.71 -7.05
CA HIS A 203 -3.73 22.15 -8.38
C HIS A 203 -3.12 20.75 -8.47
N GLY A 204 -3.78 19.87 -9.23
CA GLY A 204 -3.26 18.55 -9.53
C GLY A 204 -4.30 17.60 -10.08
N ARG A 205 -3.81 16.42 -10.46
CA ARG A 205 -4.67 15.30 -10.85
C ARG A 205 -5.30 14.67 -9.62
N ILE A 206 -6.61 14.50 -9.63
CA ILE A 206 -7.34 13.72 -8.63
C ILE A 206 -7.11 12.22 -8.92
N VAL A 207 -6.77 11.47 -7.89
CA VAL A 207 -6.46 10.04 -7.96
C VAL A 207 -7.24 9.28 -6.89
N THR A 208 -7.51 8.01 -7.16
CA THR A 208 -8.00 7.04 -6.18
C THR A 208 -6.88 6.09 -5.83
N VAL A 209 -6.59 5.94 -4.54
CA VAL A 209 -5.50 5.12 -4.00
C VAL A 209 -6.00 4.33 -2.79
N THR A 210 -5.32 3.25 -2.41
CA THR A 210 -5.62 2.54 -1.15
C THR A 210 -5.17 3.37 0.06
N GLY A 211 -5.87 3.21 1.19
CA GLY A 211 -5.56 3.85 2.47
C GLY A 211 -4.16 3.51 2.96
N HIS A 212 -3.83 2.22 2.89
CA HIS A 212 -2.50 1.73 3.20
C HIS A 212 -1.84 1.06 2.00
N THR A 213 -0.54 1.25 1.80
CA THR A 213 0.23 0.40 0.88
C THR A 213 0.56 -0.91 1.58
N ALA A 214 0.49 -2.03 0.88
CA ALA A 214 1.00 -3.28 1.41
C ALA A 214 2.48 -3.09 1.84
N PRO A 215 2.92 -3.69 2.96
CA PRO A 215 4.30 -3.61 3.41
C PRO A 215 5.24 -3.97 2.26
N ASP A 216 6.33 -3.23 2.08
CA ASP A 216 7.30 -3.57 1.05
C ASP A 216 7.85 -4.97 1.31
N ARG A 217 7.43 -5.95 0.50
CA ARG A 217 7.86 -7.35 0.62
C ARG A 217 9.18 -7.61 -0.09
N ARG A 218 9.78 -6.62 -0.77
CA ARG A 218 11.07 -6.76 -1.46
C ARG A 218 12.19 -7.29 -0.53
N PRO A 219 12.33 -6.83 0.73
CA PRO A 219 13.35 -7.37 1.63
C PRO A 219 13.17 -8.88 1.87
N TRP A 220 11.93 -9.33 2.05
CA TRP A 220 11.59 -10.76 2.21
C TRP A 220 11.84 -11.56 0.94
N LEU A 221 11.54 -10.98 -0.23
CA LEU A 221 11.85 -11.58 -1.52
C LEU A 221 13.36 -11.77 -1.71
N TYR A 222 14.17 -10.73 -1.43
CA TYR A 222 15.62 -10.82 -1.53
C TYR A 222 16.20 -11.81 -0.52
N ALA A 223 15.68 -11.85 0.70
CA ALA A 223 16.07 -12.86 1.70
C ALA A 223 15.75 -14.28 1.21
N GLY A 224 14.58 -14.49 0.60
CA GLY A 224 14.19 -15.77 0.01
C GLY A 224 15.09 -16.20 -1.15
N ILE A 225 15.42 -15.28 -2.06
CA ILE A 225 16.35 -15.53 -3.17
C ILE A 225 17.75 -15.88 -2.65
N ALA A 226 18.27 -15.12 -1.68
CA ALA A 226 19.57 -15.36 -1.08
C ALA A 226 19.64 -16.75 -0.42
N LEU A 227 18.59 -17.13 0.33
CA LEU A 227 18.50 -18.46 0.94
C LEU A 227 18.46 -19.57 -0.10
N ALA A 228 17.69 -19.40 -1.19
CA ALA A 228 17.62 -20.38 -2.27
C ALA A 228 18.98 -20.58 -2.96
N LEU A 229 19.71 -19.49 -3.22
CA LEU A 229 21.06 -19.55 -3.79
C LEU A 229 22.05 -20.26 -2.87
N LEU A 230 21.99 -20.02 -1.55
CA LEU A 230 22.82 -20.71 -0.56
C LEU A 230 22.55 -22.22 -0.53
N VAL A 231 21.29 -22.64 -0.60
CA VAL A 231 20.90 -24.06 -0.65
C VAL A 231 21.43 -24.71 -1.93
N LEU A 232 21.28 -24.05 -3.08
CA LEU A 232 21.81 -24.55 -4.37
C LEU A 232 23.34 -24.68 -4.35
N ALA A 233 24.05 -23.69 -3.82
CA ALA A 233 25.50 -23.73 -3.69
C ALA A 233 25.97 -24.87 -2.76
N GLY A 234 25.28 -25.05 -1.62
CA GLY A 234 25.56 -26.15 -0.69
C GLY A 234 25.33 -27.53 -1.33
N ALA A 235 24.22 -27.70 -2.05
CA ALA A 235 23.93 -28.94 -2.79
C ALA A 235 24.99 -29.23 -3.86
N ALA A 236 25.38 -28.22 -4.64
CA ALA A 236 26.44 -28.35 -5.65
C ALA A 236 27.78 -28.76 -5.01
N LEU A 237 28.15 -28.17 -3.87
CA LEU A 237 29.36 -28.52 -3.13
C LEU A 237 29.35 -29.98 -2.65
N LEU A 238 28.21 -30.47 -2.15
CA LEU A 238 28.05 -31.86 -1.73
C LEU A 238 28.19 -32.83 -2.91
N VAL A 239 27.59 -32.50 -4.07
CA VAL A 239 27.73 -33.30 -5.30
C VAL A 239 29.20 -33.33 -5.76
N VAL A 240 29.89 -32.20 -5.78
CA VAL A 240 31.32 -32.14 -6.15
C VAL A 240 32.17 -32.97 -5.20
N ARG A 241 31.93 -32.90 -3.88
CA ARG A 241 32.63 -33.74 -2.90
C ARG A 241 32.36 -35.22 -3.09
N ALA A 242 31.12 -35.60 -3.37
CA ALA A 242 30.75 -36.99 -3.63
C ALA A 242 31.43 -37.53 -4.90
N VAL A 243 31.48 -36.75 -5.99
CA VAL A 243 32.16 -37.13 -7.23
C VAL A 243 33.66 -37.23 -7.04
N ARG A 244 34.29 -36.30 -6.31
CA ARG A 244 35.74 -36.37 -6.02
C ARG A 244 36.12 -37.60 -5.21
N ARG A 245 35.33 -37.97 -4.19
CA ARG A 245 35.59 -39.19 -3.40
C ARG A 245 35.53 -40.47 -4.22
N ARG A 246 34.70 -40.52 -5.27
CA ARG A 246 34.62 -41.67 -6.19
C ARG A 246 35.76 -41.73 -7.21
N ARG A 247 36.53 -40.64 -7.38
CA ARG A 247 37.64 -40.56 -8.34
C ARG A 247 39.01 -40.77 -7.70
N THR A 248 39.10 -40.91 -6.38
CA THR A 248 40.33 -41.38 -5.72
C THR A 248 40.53 -42.84 -6.11
N PRO A 249 41.53 -43.19 -6.94
CA PRO A 249 41.82 -44.57 -7.29
C PRO A 249 42.23 -45.31 -6.02
N ASP A 250 41.77 -46.55 -5.85
CA ASP A 250 42.15 -47.38 -4.73
C ASP A 250 43.64 -47.75 -4.90
N PRO A 251 44.57 -47.22 -4.08
CA PRO A 251 46.00 -47.45 -4.27
C PRO A 251 46.39 -48.92 -4.03
N LEU A 252 45.45 -49.74 -3.55
CA LEU A 252 45.63 -51.17 -3.35
C LEU A 252 45.56 -51.99 -4.65
N LEU A 253 45.01 -51.47 -5.76
CA LEU A 253 44.99 -52.19 -7.04
C LEU A 253 46.28 -52.04 -7.85
N GLU A 254 47.08 -50.98 -7.64
CA GLU A 254 48.38 -50.82 -8.32
C GLU A 254 49.48 -51.76 -7.76
N ARG A 255 49.32 -52.28 -6.54
CA ARG A 255 50.34 -53.12 -5.89
C ARG A 255 50.33 -54.58 -6.31
N TRP A 256 49.33 -55.01 -7.08
CA TRP A 256 49.18 -56.40 -7.54
C TRP A 256 49.42 -56.57 -9.05
N SER A 257 49.80 -55.49 -9.74
CA SER A 257 50.12 -55.48 -11.17
C SER A 257 51.61 -55.30 -11.47
N ALA A 258 52.50 -55.46 -10.48
CA ALA A 258 53.95 -55.50 -10.64
C ALA A 258 54.50 -56.81 -10.04
#